data_AF-A0A8J7HV24-F1
#
_entry.id   AF-A0A8J7HV24-F1
#
_cell.length_a   1.000
_cell.length_b   1.000
_cell.length_c   1.000
_cell.angle_alpha   90.00
_cell.angle_beta   90.00
_cell.angle_gamma   90.00
#
_symmetry.space_group_name_H-M   'P 1'
#
loop_
_entity.id
_entity.type
_entity.pdbx_description
1 polymer ?
#
loop_
_entity_poly.entity_id
_entity_poly.type
_entity_poly.pdbx_seq_one_letter_code
_entity_poly.pdbx_strand_id
1 'polypeptide(L)'
;MKHKPKPRIALLREKAGLTQLELSRLVGVTESTIQNWESGRTGTDHIERIVRFCKALNCQVEDLIEYVSESLEEPIAQPSSLSEIHQLLGTEEPVSSTSPDTEVAQKRKAKSS
;
A
#
# COMPACT_ATOMS: atom_id res chain seq x y z
N MET A 1 -3.56 -31.74 -31.45
CA MET A 1 -2.30 -31.85 -30.69
C MET A 1 -2.25 -30.69 -29.69
N LYS A 2 -2.04 -30.93 -28.39
CA LYS A 2 -1.97 -29.83 -27.41
C LYS A 2 -0.58 -29.19 -27.53
N HIS A 3 -0.49 -28.00 -28.11
CA HIS A 3 0.77 -27.24 -28.14
C HIS A 3 1.03 -26.69 -26.73
N LYS A 4 2.19 -27.02 -26.15
CA LYS A 4 2.62 -26.40 -24.89
C LYS A 4 3.26 -25.04 -25.22
N PRO A 5 2.89 -23.96 -24.51
CA PRO A 5 3.51 -22.66 -24.72
C PRO A 5 5.01 -22.73 -24.33
N LYS A 6 5.86 -22.08 -25.13
CA LYS A 6 7.30 -21.95 -24.88
C LYS A 6 7.61 -20.48 -24.60
N PRO A 7 8.31 -20.15 -23.50
CA PRO A 7 8.71 -18.77 -23.22
C PRO A 7 9.67 -18.25 -24.29
N ARG A 8 9.52 -16.98 -24.66
CA ARG A 8 10.39 -16.27 -25.63
C ARG A 8 11.21 -15.15 -24.99
N ILE A 9 11.15 -15.01 -23.66
CA ILE A 9 11.72 -13.89 -22.91
C ILE A 9 13.24 -13.80 -23.11
N ALA A 10 13.97 -14.92 -23.01
CA ALA A 10 15.42 -14.95 -23.19
C ALA A 10 15.86 -14.41 -24.55
N LEU A 11 15.20 -14.85 -25.62
CA LEU A 11 15.48 -14.39 -26.99
C LEU A 11 15.20 -12.90 -27.15
N LEU A 12 14.15 -12.37 -26.52
CA LEU A 12 13.83 -10.93 -26.59
C LEU A 12 14.82 -10.10 -25.76
N ARG A 13 15.18 -10.58 -24.56
CA ARG A 13 16.18 -9.96 -23.69
C ARG A 13 17.54 -9.85 -24.40
N GLU A 14 18.01 -10.93 -25.00
CA GLU A 14 19.28 -10.97 -25.74
C GLU A 14 19.28 -10.03 -26.95
N LYS A 15 18.16 -9.96 -27.69
CA LYS A 15 18.00 -9.00 -28.79
C LYS A 15 18.04 -7.54 -28.33
N ALA A 16 17.59 -7.28 -27.11
CA ALA A 16 17.69 -5.96 -26.48
C ALA A 16 19.08 -5.67 -25.89
N GLY A 17 20.02 -6.63 -25.93
CA GLY A 17 21.37 -6.48 -25.36
C GLY A 17 21.40 -6.47 -23.84
N LEU A 18 20.39 -7.02 -23.17
CA LEU A 18 20.25 -6.99 -21.72
C LEU A 18 20.73 -8.29 -21.05
N THR A 19 21.33 -8.16 -19.87
CA THR A 19 21.53 -9.25 -18.91
C THR A 19 20.22 -9.57 -18.17
N GLN A 20 20.13 -10.75 -17.53
CA GLN A 20 18.95 -11.11 -16.73
C GLN A 20 18.74 -10.13 -15.57
N LEU A 21 19.82 -9.71 -14.91
CA LEU A 21 19.80 -8.71 -13.83
C LEU A 21 19.28 -7.35 -14.31
N GLU A 22 19.69 -6.87 -15.48
CA GLU A 22 19.20 -5.59 -16.02
C GLU A 22 17.70 -5.66 -16.35
N LEU A 23 17.25 -6.74 -17.00
CA LEU A 23 15.83 -6.93 -17.27
C LEU A 23 15.02 -7.00 -15.96
N SER A 24 15.54 -7.66 -14.93
CA SER A 24 14.84 -7.78 -13.65
C SER A 24 14.63 -6.42 -13.00
N ARG A 25 15.63 -5.52 -13.07
CA ARG A 25 15.52 -4.14 -12.58
C ARG A 25 14.47 -3.33 -13.34
N LEU A 26 14.42 -3.45 -14.67
CA LEU A 26 13.44 -2.74 -15.50
C LEU A 26 11.99 -3.20 -15.25
N VAL A 27 11.81 -4.49 -14.98
CA VAL A 27 10.48 -5.09 -14.75
C VAL A 27 10.06 -4.99 -13.27
N GLY A 28 10.99 -4.72 -12.35
CA GLY A 28 10.70 -4.66 -10.91
C GLY A 28 10.59 -6.04 -10.25
N VAL A 29 11.37 -7.03 -10.71
CA VAL A 29 11.40 -8.38 -10.15
C VAL A 29 12.83 -8.84 -9.87
N THR A 30 12.98 -10.00 -9.22
CA THR A 30 14.31 -10.59 -8.96
C THR A 30 14.90 -11.23 -10.22
N GLU A 31 16.23 -11.33 -10.28
CA GLU A 31 16.92 -12.04 -11.37
C GLU A 31 16.50 -13.51 -11.45
N SER A 32 16.30 -14.18 -10.31
CA SER A 32 15.81 -15.57 -10.26
C SER A 32 14.39 -15.69 -10.85
N THR A 33 13.54 -14.68 -10.67
CA THR A 33 12.21 -14.63 -11.30
C THR A 33 12.34 -14.62 -12.83
N ILE A 34 13.22 -13.78 -13.38
CA ILE A 34 13.51 -13.75 -14.83
C ILE A 34 14.02 -15.11 -15.31
N GLN A 35 14.99 -15.71 -14.61
CA GLN A 35 15.53 -17.03 -14.96
C GLN A 35 14.43 -18.11 -14.99
N ASN A 36 13.49 -18.09 -14.03
CA ASN A 36 12.38 -19.05 -13.97
C ASN A 36 11.37 -18.85 -15.11
N TRP A 37 11.10 -17.60 -15.49
CA TRP A 37 10.26 -17.30 -16.65
C TRP A 37 10.92 -17.70 -17.97
N GLU A 38 12.23 -17.46 -18.12
CA GLU A 38 13.01 -17.84 -19.31
C GLU A 38 13.13 -19.35 -19.49
N SER A 39 13.29 -20.09 -18.39
CA SER A 39 13.33 -21.55 -18.40
C SER A 39 11.95 -22.22 -18.51
N GLY A 40 10.87 -21.44 -18.42
CA GLY A 40 9.50 -21.93 -18.49
C GLY A 40 9.06 -22.72 -17.25
N ARG A 41 9.81 -22.62 -16.14
CA ARG A 41 9.44 -23.24 -14.87
C ARG A 41 8.18 -22.61 -14.27
N THR A 42 8.02 -21.30 -14.44
CA THR A 42 6.86 -20.53 -13.96
C THR A 42 6.47 -19.43 -14.97
N GLY A 43 5.28 -18.86 -14.83
CA GLY A 43 4.84 -17.65 -15.53
C GLY A 43 4.41 -17.82 -17.00
N THR A 44 4.82 -18.90 -17.67
CA THR A 44 4.44 -19.15 -19.09
C THR A 44 2.92 -19.36 -19.24
N ASP A 45 2.28 -20.00 -18.26
CA ASP A 45 0.84 -20.19 -18.20
C ASP A 45 0.07 -18.87 -17.99
N HIS A 46 0.62 -17.97 -17.18
CA HIS A 46 0.06 -16.62 -16.98
C HIS A 46 0.13 -15.80 -18.27
N ILE A 47 1.28 -15.80 -18.96
CA ILE A 47 1.43 -15.12 -20.25
C ILE A 47 0.43 -15.68 -21.28
N GLU A 48 0.28 -17.00 -21.35
CA GLU A 48 -0.70 -17.62 -22.25
C GLU A 48 -2.14 -17.18 -21.92
N ARG A 49 -2.48 -17.06 -20.64
CA ARG A 49 -3.80 -16.59 -20.20
C ARG A 49 -4.04 -15.13 -20.59
N ILE A 50 -3.06 -14.25 -20.40
CA ILE A 50 -3.12 -12.84 -20.85
C ILE A 50 -3.35 -12.77 -22.36
N VAL A 51 -2.60 -13.55 -23.15
CA VAL A 51 -2.79 -13.61 -24.61
C VAL A 51 -4.22 -14.06 -24.97
N ARG A 52 -4.81 -15.00 -24.21
CA ARG A 52 -6.21 -15.42 -24.42
C ARG A 52 -7.19 -14.30 -24.07
N PHE A 53 -6.96 -13.51 -23.02
CA PHE A 53 -7.79 -12.35 -22.70
C PHE A 53 -7.77 -11.32 -23.83
N CYS A 54 -6.59 -10.90 -24.28
CA CYS A 54 -6.44 -9.94 -25.38
C CYS A 54 -7.16 -10.42 -26.66
N LYS A 55 -7.05 -11.72 -27.00
CA LYS A 55 -7.76 -12.30 -28.15
C LYS A 55 -9.28 -12.35 -27.97
N ALA A 56 -9.75 -12.71 -26.79
CA ALA A 56 -11.18 -12.83 -26.51
C ALA A 56 -11.89 -11.47 -26.47
N LEU A 57 -11.19 -10.43 -25.99
CA LEU A 57 -11.71 -9.07 -25.84
C LEU A 57 -11.35 -8.15 -27.01
N ASN A 58 -10.53 -8.63 -27.95
CA ASN A 58 -10.00 -7.84 -29.06
C ASN A 58 -9.32 -6.54 -28.60
N CYS A 59 -8.43 -6.65 -27.62
CA CYS A 59 -7.71 -5.54 -26.99
C CYS A 59 -6.19 -5.84 -26.90
N GLN A 60 -5.40 -4.83 -26.57
CA GLN A 60 -3.97 -4.97 -26.23
C GLN A 60 -3.80 -5.33 -24.75
N VAL A 61 -2.56 -5.58 -24.31
CA VAL A 61 -2.31 -6.02 -22.91
C VAL A 61 -2.47 -4.85 -21.94
N GLU A 62 -2.14 -3.64 -22.38
CA GLU A 62 -2.26 -2.40 -21.62
C GLU A 62 -3.74 -2.09 -21.31
N ASP A 63 -4.65 -2.51 -22.17
CA ASP A 63 -6.11 -2.32 -21.98
C ASP A 63 -6.67 -3.20 -20.84
N LEU A 64 -5.90 -4.15 -20.31
CA LEU A 64 -6.34 -5.04 -19.22
C LEU A 64 -6.10 -4.46 -17.82
N ILE A 65 -5.45 -3.31 -17.70
CA ILE A 65 -5.08 -2.69 -16.43
C ILE A 65 -5.39 -1.19 -16.42
N GLU A 66 -5.94 -0.71 -15.31
CA GLU A 66 -6.14 0.71 -15.04
C GLU A 66 -5.33 1.09 -13.79
N TYR A 67 -4.56 2.16 -13.88
CA TYR A 67 -3.81 2.70 -12.75
C TYR A 67 -4.59 3.83 -12.13
N VAL A 68 -5.24 3.56 -11.00
CA VAL A 68 -5.85 4.61 -10.19
C VAL A 68 -4.75 5.24 -9.35
N SER A 69 -4.38 6.48 -9.66
CA SER A 69 -3.63 7.29 -8.70
C SER A 69 -4.59 7.68 -7.59
N GLU A 70 -4.33 7.27 -6.36
CA GLU A 70 -4.87 7.99 -5.20
C GLU A 70 -4.31 9.41 -5.27
N SER A 71 -5.05 10.32 -5.90
CA SER A 71 -4.91 11.73 -5.56
C SER A 71 -5.21 11.77 -4.08
N LEU A 72 -4.21 12.13 -3.28
CA LEU A 72 -4.38 12.44 -1.87
C LEU A 72 -5.52 13.45 -1.78
N GLU A 73 -6.74 12.98 -1.54
CA GLU A 73 -7.81 13.85 -1.10
C GLU A 73 -7.23 14.54 0.14
N GLU A 74 -7.11 15.87 0.07
CA GLU A 74 -6.56 16.63 1.17
C GLU A 74 -7.29 16.21 2.45
N PRO A 75 -6.56 15.94 3.54
CA PRO A 75 -7.17 15.42 4.75
C PRO A 75 -8.31 16.34 5.17
N ILE A 76 -9.52 15.80 5.12
CA ILE A 76 -10.74 16.39 5.66
C ILE A 76 -10.37 16.92 7.04
N ALA A 77 -10.46 18.24 7.19
CA ALA A 77 -9.90 19.03 8.28
C ALA A 77 -9.86 18.27 9.61
N GLN A 78 -8.67 17.83 10.03
CA GLN A 78 -8.49 17.41 11.41
C GLN A 78 -8.65 18.67 12.28
N PRO A 79 -9.48 18.62 13.32
CA PRO A 79 -9.58 19.75 14.25
C PRO A 79 -8.19 20.02 14.82
N SER A 80 -7.73 21.26 14.63
CA SER A 80 -6.38 21.72 14.92
C SER A 80 -6.12 21.88 16.41
N SER A 81 -7.17 21.76 17.23
CA SER A 81 -7.10 21.85 18.68
C SER A 81 -8.15 20.98 19.35
N LEU A 82 -7.89 20.62 20.61
CA LEU A 82 -8.86 19.97 21.48
C LEU A 82 -10.12 20.84 21.69
N SER A 83 -10.00 22.17 21.62
CA SER A 83 -11.16 23.07 21.76
C SER A 83 -12.11 22.95 20.56
N GLU A 84 -11.58 22.82 19.33
CA GLU A 84 -12.41 22.56 18.16
C GLU A 84 -13.14 21.21 18.28
N ILE A 85 -12.48 20.18 18.83
CA ILE A 85 -13.11 18.88 19.10
C ILE A 85 -14.25 19.01 20.11
N HIS A 86 -14.04 19.70 21.23
CA HIS A 86 -15.05 19.85 22.28
C HIS A 86 -16.26 20.67 21.80
N GLN A 87 -16.03 21.70 20.99
CA GLN A 87 -17.10 22.49 20.40
C GLN A 87 -17.94 21.70 19.38
N LEU A 88 -17.29 20.85 18.58
CA LEU A 88 -17.97 19.94 17.65
C LEU A 88 -18.78 18.84 18.36
N LEU A 89 -18.26 18.31 19.48
CA LEU A 89 -18.92 17.28 20.28
C LEU A 89 -19.96 17.84 21.25
N GLY A 90 -20.09 19.17 21.35
CA GLY A 90 -21.01 19.83 22.28
C GLY A 90 -20.69 19.59 23.76
N THR A 91 -19.42 19.27 24.06
CA THR A 91 -18.95 18.95 25.43
C THR A 91 -18.31 20.17 26.11
N GLU A 92 -18.70 21.39 25.74
CA GLU A 92 -18.32 22.61 26.47
C GLU A 92 -18.92 22.54 27.88
N GLU A 93 -18.14 22.05 28.84
CA GLU A 93 -18.46 22.16 30.27
C GLU A 93 -18.64 23.64 30.60
N PRO A 94 -19.78 24.06 31.17
CA PRO A 94 -20.00 25.44 31.51
C PRO A 94 -18.96 25.87 32.56
N VAL A 95 -18.16 26.87 32.19
CA VAL A 95 -17.27 27.64 33.06
C VAL A 95 -17.92 27.91 34.41
N SER A 96 -17.47 27.18 35.43
CA SER A 96 -17.67 27.51 36.83
C SER A 96 -16.51 28.40 37.29
N SER A 97 -16.61 29.69 36.96
CA SER A 97 -15.85 30.75 37.63
C SER A 97 -16.43 31.00 39.03
N THR A 98 -15.70 30.66 40.09
CA THR A 98 -15.66 31.46 41.34
C THR A 98 -14.40 31.12 42.14
N SER A 99 -13.66 32.16 42.52
CA SER A 99 -12.39 32.13 43.25
C SER A 99 -12.57 31.98 44.78
N PRO A 100 -11.54 32.28 45.61
CA PRO A 100 -10.96 31.41 46.64
C PRO A 100 -11.59 31.58 48.06
N ASP A 101 -11.46 30.58 48.95
CA ASP A 101 -11.04 30.78 50.35
C ASP A 101 -11.19 29.53 51.26
N THR A 102 -10.21 29.41 52.17
CA THR A 102 -10.25 28.82 53.53
C THR A 102 -10.33 27.31 53.86
N GLU A 103 -9.46 26.99 54.84
CA GLU A 103 -9.54 25.99 55.92
C GLU A 103 -9.31 24.50 55.62
N VAL A 104 -8.69 23.67 56.48
CA VAL A 104 -7.68 23.72 57.55
C VAL A 104 -7.67 22.28 58.13
N ALA A 105 -6.50 21.82 58.58
CA ALA A 105 -6.29 20.83 59.65
C ALA A 105 -6.46 19.29 59.43
N GLN A 106 -5.32 18.62 59.74
CA GLN A 106 -5.14 17.46 60.65
C GLN A 106 -5.57 16.06 60.12
N LYS A 107 -4.93 14.92 60.42
CA LYS A 107 -3.91 14.54 61.42
C LYS A 107 -3.30 13.17 61.07
N ARG A 108 -1.97 13.06 61.21
CA ARG A 108 -1.14 11.99 61.83
C ARG A 108 -1.66 10.52 61.90
N LYS A 109 -0.78 9.57 61.52
CA LYS A 109 -0.07 8.56 62.37
C LYS A 109 0.76 7.64 61.42
N ALA A 110 2.11 7.59 61.48
CA ALA A 110 2.96 6.70 62.31
C ALA A 110 2.67 5.20 62.12
N LYS A 111 3.59 4.23 62.04
CA LYS A 111 5.07 4.07 61.90
C LYS A 111 5.32 2.54 61.91
N SER A 112 6.46 2.09 61.39
CA SER A 112 7.20 0.85 61.76
C SER A 112 6.88 -0.47 61.02
N SER A 113 7.72 -0.88 60.08
CA SER A 113 8.94 -1.70 60.30
C SER A 113 9.85 -1.64 59.08
#